data_AF-A0A1V5MZD4-F1
#
_entry.id   AF-A0A1V5MZD4-F1
#
_cell.length_a   1.000
_cell.length_b   1.000
_cell.length_c   1.000
_cell.angle_alpha   90.00
_cell.angle_beta   90.00
_cell.angle_gamma   90.00
#
_symmetry.space_group_name_H-M   'P 1'
#
loop_
_entity.id
_entity.type
_entity.pdbx_description
1 polymer ?
#
loop_
_entity_poly.entity_id
_entity_poly.type
_entity_poly.pdbx_seq_one_letter_code
_entity_poly.pdbx_strand_id
1 'polypeptide(L)'
;MVQELAALGMPVRWRASGVGEGIERIRSFLAPAAGPARLFVAPRCQQLIASFQSLRYARLGSGALSEAPEKDGVHDHVMDALRYFFVNRFGRRYEVRGKRY
;
A
#
# COMPACT_ATOMS: atom_id res chain seq x y z
N MET A 1 5.90 -18.96 1.70
CA MET A 1 5.29 -18.04 2.69
C MET A 1 3.77 -18.12 2.77
N VAL A 2 2.99 -17.66 1.78
CA VAL A 2 1.50 -17.64 1.90
C VAL A 2 0.89 -19.04 2.06
N GLN A 3 1.39 -20.02 1.30
CA GLN A 3 0.93 -21.41 1.38
C GLN A 3 1.30 -22.07 2.73
N GLU A 4 2.47 -21.75 3.29
CA GLU A 4 2.88 -22.23 4.62
C GLU A 4 1.97 -21.67 5.73
N LEU A 5 1.65 -20.38 5.68
CA LEU A 5 0.75 -19.76 6.66
C LEU A 5 -0.66 -20.35 6.58
N ALA A 6 -1.15 -20.62 5.36
CA ALA A 6 -2.43 -21.29 5.15
C ALA A 6 -2.41 -22.74 5.66
N ALA A 7 -1.30 -23.47 5.48
CA ALA A 7 -1.13 -24.82 6.01
C ALA A 7 -1.16 -24.87 7.55
N LEU A 8 -0.76 -23.78 8.21
CA LEU A 8 -0.88 -23.59 9.66
C LEU A 8 -2.30 -23.17 10.11
N GLY A 9 -3.27 -23.12 9.21
CA GLY A 9 -4.67 -22.76 9.52
C GLY A 9 -4.93 -21.26 9.66
N MET A 10 -3.97 -20.40 9.30
CA MET A 10 -4.21 -18.95 9.33
C MET A 10 -5.06 -18.50 8.13
N PRO A 11 -6.05 -17.62 8.34
CA PRO A 11 -6.81 -17.05 7.24
C PRO A 11 -5.92 -16.12 6.42
N VAL A 12 -5.50 -16.55 5.23
CA VAL A 12 -4.65 -15.74 4.34
C VAL A 12 -5.48 -15.13 3.21
N ARG A 13 -5.24 -13.85 2.93
CA ARG A 13 -5.72 -13.16 1.73
C ARG A 13 -4.52 -12.55 1.01
N TRP A 14 -4.46 -12.75 -0.29
CA TRP A 14 -3.42 -12.17 -1.13
C TRP A 14 -4.02 -11.70 -2.45
N ARG A 15 -3.35 -10.71 -3.04
CA ARG A 15 -3.72 -10.14 -4.33
C ARG A 15 -2.50 -9.54 -4.99
N ALA A 16 -2.36 -9.75 -6.30
CA ALA A 16 -1.38 -9.02 -7.10
C ALA A 16 -1.79 -7.55 -7.22
N SER A 17 -0.86 -6.63 -6.95
CA SER A 17 -1.11 -5.19 -6.99
C SER A 17 0.16 -4.41 -7.27
N GLY A 18 0.05 -3.32 -8.03
CA GLY A 18 1.12 -2.34 -8.19
C GLY A 18 1.35 -1.52 -6.93
N VAL A 19 2.58 -1.02 -6.76
CA VAL A 19 2.94 -0.15 -5.63
C VAL A 19 2.14 1.15 -5.65
N GLY A 20 2.08 1.81 -6.81
CA GLY A 20 1.35 3.07 -7.00
C GLY A 20 -0.15 2.96 -6.67
N GLU A 21 -0.82 1.89 -7.13
CA GLU A 21 -2.24 1.66 -6.81
C GLU A 21 -2.48 1.61 -5.30
N GLY A 22 -1.62 0.91 -4.57
CA GLY A 22 -1.72 0.79 -3.12
C GLY A 22 -1.45 2.10 -2.39
N ILE A 23 -0.46 2.88 -2.85
CA ILE A 23 -0.13 4.20 -2.29
C ILE A 23 -1.28 5.17 -2.50
N GLU A 24 -1.85 5.25 -3.70
CA GLU A 24 -2.98 6.16 -3.98
C GLU A 24 -4.22 5.81 -3.15
N ARG A 25 -4.45 4.53 -2.88
CA ARG A 25 -5.49 4.11 -1.93
C ARG A 25 -5.22 4.66 -0.53
N ILE A 26 -4.01 4.51 -0.01
CA ILE A 26 -3.64 5.06 1.31
C ILE A 26 -3.88 6.58 1.32
N ARG A 27 -3.43 7.30 0.29
CA ARG A 27 -3.62 8.76 0.17
C ARG A 27 -5.09 9.15 0.18
N SER A 28 -5.95 8.44 -0.54
CA SER A 28 -7.40 8.70 -0.54
C SER A 28 -8.10 8.47 0.82
N PHE A 29 -7.46 7.79 1.76
CA PHE A 29 -7.96 7.64 3.13
C PHE A 29 -7.32 8.64 4.08
N LEU A 30 -6.08 9.07 3.84
CA LEU A 30 -5.43 10.12 4.63
C LEU A 30 -5.96 11.52 4.29
N ALA A 31 -6.05 11.84 3.00
CA ALA A 31 -6.50 13.12 2.47
C ALA A 31 -7.53 12.88 1.35
N PRO A 32 -8.78 12.54 1.70
CA PRO A 32 -9.84 12.38 0.72
C PRO A 32 -10.13 13.69 -0.02
N ALA A 33 -10.60 13.61 -1.27
CA ALA A 33 -11.00 14.80 -2.03
C ALA A 33 -12.20 15.54 -1.41
N ALA A 34 -13.03 14.84 -0.63
CA ALA A 34 -14.14 15.41 0.12
C ALA A 34 -14.35 14.63 1.43
N GLY A 35 -14.73 15.36 2.48
CA GLY A 35 -14.98 14.79 3.81
C GLY A 35 -13.71 14.60 4.66
N PRO A 36 -13.87 14.07 5.88
CA PRO A 36 -12.78 13.92 6.84
C PRO A 36 -11.86 12.75 6.47
N ALA A 37 -10.64 12.78 6.99
CA ALA A 37 -9.71 11.66 6.94
C ALA A 37 -10.35 10.37 7.51
N ARG A 38 -10.00 9.24 6.90
CA ARG A 38 -10.51 7.90 7.22
C ARG A 38 -9.43 6.94 7.70
N LEU A 39 -8.15 7.34 7.63
CA LEU A 39 -7.04 6.62 8.23
C LEU A 39 -6.52 7.42 9.43
N PHE A 40 -6.58 6.80 10.61
CA PHE A 40 -6.03 7.34 11.85
C PHE A 40 -4.96 6.39 12.37
N VAL A 41 -3.82 6.95 12.78
CA VAL A 41 -2.70 6.20 13.33
C VAL A 41 -2.61 6.48 14.83
N ALA A 42 -2.64 5.42 15.64
CA ALA A 42 -2.51 5.58 17.08
C ALA A 42 -1.11 6.10 17.45
N PRO A 43 -0.94 6.98 18.46
CA PRO A 43 0.37 7.54 18.82
C PRO A 43 1.44 6.50 19.18
N ARG A 44 1.03 5.32 19.66
CA ARG A 44 1.94 4.19 19.95
C ARG A 44 2.55 3.54 18.72
N CYS A 45 2.01 3.78 17.52
CA CYS A 45 2.51 3.22 16.26
C CYS A 45 3.68 4.05 15.71
N GLN A 46 4.71 4.25 16.53
CA GLN A 46 5.83 5.16 16.27
C GLN A 46 6.56 4.84 14.96
N GLN A 47 6.79 3.56 14.66
CA GLN A 47 7.44 3.14 13.42
C GLN A 47 6.62 3.49 12.18
N LEU A 48 5.29 3.34 12.24
CA LEU A 48 4.42 3.72 11.12
C LEU A 48 4.41 5.24 10.92
N ILE A 49 4.38 6.01 12.02
CA ILE A 49 4.46 7.47 11.97
C ILE A 49 5.79 7.91 11.35
N ALA A 50 6.92 7.35 11.80
CA ALA A 50 8.24 7.62 11.24
C ALA A 50 8.30 7.27 9.74
N SER A 51 7.69 6.15 9.35
CA SER A 51 7.65 5.72 7.95
C SER A 51 6.86 6.67 7.04
N PHE A 52 5.77 7.25 7.55
CA PHE A 52 5.06 8.32 6.82
C PHE A 52 5.91 9.59 6.66
N GLN A 53 6.77 9.89 7.63
CA GLN A 53 7.63 11.08 7.61
C GLN A 53 8.89 10.90 6.76
N SER A 54 9.36 9.66 6.55
CA SER A 54 10.56 9.35 5.78
C SER A 54 10.30 9.09 4.29
N LEU A 55 9.05 8.82 3.90
CA LEU A 55 8.69 8.43 2.53
C LEU A 55 9.11 9.50 1.50
N ARG A 56 9.94 9.11 0.53
CA ARG A 56 10.45 9.96 -0.54
C ARG A 56 10.37 9.26 -1.89
N TYR A 57 10.25 10.04 -2.96
CA TYR A 57 10.38 9.54 -4.33
C TYR A 57 11.80 9.80 -4.82
N ALA A 58 12.45 8.75 -5.35
CA ALA A 58 13.81 8.87 -5.88
C ALA A 58 13.85 9.83 -7.06
N ARG A 59 14.88 10.67 -7.15
CA ARG A 59 15.14 11.50 -8.33
C ARG A 59 15.93 10.69 -9.36
N LEU A 60 15.36 10.55 -10.55
CA LEU A 60 16.00 9.90 -11.69
C LEU A 60 17.12 10.79 -12.25
N GLY A 61 18.07 10.21 -12.98
CA GLY A 61 19.16 10.95 -13.62
C GLY A 61 18.69 12.03 -14.61
N SER A 62 17.46 11.95 -15.10
CA SER A 62 16.80 12.97 -15.93
C SER A 62 16.24 14.17 -15.14
N GLY A 63 16.30 14.13 -13.81
CA GLY A 63 15.70 15.12 -12.92
C GLY A 63 14.22 14.86 -12.59
N ALA A 64 13.57 13.92 -13.27
CA ALA A 64 12.20 13.47 -12.97
C ALA A 64 12.14 12.66 -11.66
N LEU A 65 10.97 12.57 -11.03
CA LEU A 65 10.74 11.70 -9.88
C LEU A 65 10.32 10.30 -10.35
N SER A 66 10.77 9.28 -9.63
CA SER A 66 10.32 7.90 -9.79
C SER A 66 8.84 7.77 -9.39
N GLU A 67 8.11 6.89 -10.07
CA GLU A 67 6.74 6.48 -9.72
C GLU A 67 6.70 5.65 -8.44
N ALA A 68 7.77 4.92 -8.15
CA ALA A 68 7.90 4.14 -6.91
C ALA A 68 8.69 4.93 -5.85
N PRO A 69 8.30 4.84 -4.57
CA PRO A 69 9.10 5.40 -3.48
C PRO A 69 10.50 4.80 -3.46
N GLU A 70 11.44 5.61 -2.99
CA GLU A 70 12.79 5.16 -2.67
C GLU A 70 12.73 4.17 -1.51
N LYS A 71 13.48 3.07 -1.65
CA LYS A 71 13.61 2.07 -0.59
C LYS A 71 14.82 2.39 0.28
N ASP A 72 14.57 2.82 1.51
CA ASP A 72 15.60 3.11 2.49
C ASP A 72 16.01 1.89 3.32
N GLY A 73 15.31 0.77 3.17
CA GLY A 73 15.58 -0.50 3.87
C GLY A 73 15.16 -0.51 5.34
N VAL A 74 14.59 0.57 5.86
CA VAL A 74 14.22 0.72 7.27
C VAL A 74 12.70 0.91 7.43
N HIS A 75 12.12 1.81 6.64
CA HIS A 75 10.71 2.22 6.76
C HIS A 75 9.80 1.51 5.74
N ASP A 76 10.38 0.93 4.70
CA ASP A 76 9.65 0.29 3.61
C ASP A 76 8.76 -0.87 4.06
N HIS A 77 9.21 -1.65 5.03
CA HIS A 77 8.51 -2.85 5.48
C HIS A 77 7.13 -2.54 6.07
N VAL A 78 7.04 -1.48 6.88
CA VAL A 78 5.78 -1.07 7.52
C VAL A 78 4.84 -0.46 6.48
N MET A 79 5.38 0.35 5.56
CA MET A 79 4.60 0.93 4.46
C MET A 79 4.08 -0.13 3.49
N ASP A 80 4.88 -1.14 3.17
CA ASP A 80 4.45 -2.27 2.34
C ASP A 80 3.37 -3.10 3.05
N ALA A 81 3.49 -3.34 4.35
CA ALA A 81 2.45 -4.02 5.12
C ALA A 81 1.12 -3.25 5.10
N LEU A 82 1.17 -1.93 5.32
CA LEU A 82 -0.01 -1.07 5.23
C LEU A 82 -0.62 -1.11 3.83
N ARG A 83 0.22 -1.05 2.80
CA ARG A 83 -0.19 -1.15 1.39
C ARG A 83 -0.92 -2.47 1.12
N TYR A 84 -0.37 -3.60 1.57
CA TYR A 84 -1.01 -4.91 1.44
C TYR A 84 -2.36 -4.95 2.13
N PHE A 85 -2.50 -4.34 3.31
CA PHE A 85 -3.79 -4.22 3.98
C PHE A 85 -4.81 -3.47 3.10
N PHE A 86 -4.46 -2.29 2.59
CA PHE A 86 -5.38 -1.48 1.79
C PHE A 86 -5.79 -2.17 0.48
N VAL A 87 -4.85 -2.80 -0.20
CA VAL A 87 -5.11 -3.55 -1.44
C VAL A 87 -6.05 -4.72 -1.17
N ASN A 88 -5.79 -5.53 -0.14
CA ASN A 88 -6.59 -6.73 0.13
C ASN A 88 -7.96 -6.38 0.72
N ARG A 89 -8.08 -5.28 1.46
CA ARG A 89 -9.31 -4.89 2.14
C ARG A 89 -10.25 -4.05 1.29
N PHE A 90 -9.70 -3.20 0.41
CA PHE A 90 -10.46 -2.22 -0.36
C PHE A 90 -10.24 -2.33 -1.88
N GLY A 91 -9.37 -3.23 -2.33
CA GLY A 91 -9.13 -3.50 -3.75
C GLY A 91 -10.43 -3.80 -4.51
N ARG A 92 -10.71 -3.05 -5.60
CA ARG A 92 -11.84 -3.38 -6.48
C ARG A 92 -11.61 -4.76 -7.11
N ARG A 93 -12.56 -5.69 -7.03
CA ARG A 93 -12.51 -6.88 -7.90
C ARG A 93 -12.70 -6.38 -9.33
N TYR A 94 -11.69 -6.54 -10.18
CA TYR A 94 -11.89 -6.37 -11.61
C TYR A 94 -12.57 -7.64 -12.09
N GLU A 95 -13.89 -7.62 -12.27
CA GLU A 95 -14.55 -8.64 -13.07
C GLU A 95 -14.16 -8.38 -14.52
N VAL A 96 -13.29 -9.23 -15.08
CA VAL A 96 -13.05 -9.25 -16.51
C VAL A 96 -14.33 -9.78 -17.17
N ARG A 97 -15.26 -8.89 -17.50
CA ARG A 97 -16.34 -9.22 -18.44
C ARG A 97 -15.69 -9.41 -19.80
N GLY A 98 -15.31 -10.63 -20.11
CA GLY A 98 -14.86 -11.01 -21.44
C GLY A 98 -15.98 -10.75 -22.44
N LYS A 99 -15.91 -9.64 -23.18
CA LYS A 99 -16.67 -9.51 -24.42
C LYS A 99 -16.05 -10.49 -25.41
N ARG A 100 -16.76 -11.59 -25.67
CA ARG A 100 -16.54 -12.42 -26.86
C ARG A 100 -16.96 -11.57 -28.06
N TYR A 101 -16.00 -11.24 -28.91
CA TYR A 101 -16.25 -10.74 -30.27
C TYR A 101 -16.58 -11.92 -31.17
#